data_AF-A0A165WT60-F1
#
_entry.id   AF-A0A165WT60-F1
#
_cell.length_a   1.000
_cell.length_b   1.000
_cell.length_c   1.000
_cell.angle_alpha   90.00
_cell.angle_beta   90.00
_cell.angle_gamma   90.00
#
_symmetry.space_group_name_H-M   'P 1'
#
loop_
_entity.id
_entity.type
_entity.pdbx_description
1 polymer ?
#
loop_
_entity_poly.entity_id
_entity_poly.type
_entity_poly.pdbx_seq_one_letter_code
_entity_poly.pdbx_strand_id
1 'polypeptide(L)'
;MAACEKYMVQWIVQESGELLRVDPVLGPGDKRIVPLFHDESSLHAGEYKTNVWLRVGETKLQKKGRGRIIHVSDFIDEELGCLVVQNGEGEIVRDARKIIFPGSKGDPWWDTKQLLVQMDDTLSIFEEAHPGCVVLFIFDQSSAHASLGDDALRAFEMNKGDGGKQRRQKDTRIPDTNPYPEYRGREQKMTLPDGTQKGLERVLTERGFDVSGMRSKCKPDDFRLQESLLEQKIKARGHLCIFLPKFHCELNPIEMYWGWVKYRYRQIWKTTFEQAKIAALENLDACPVDTIQCFFNRSWRFMDAYRKGLTGKAAEVIVRKFTSHRRVTEMQMSALDEVAGTARRA
;
A
#
# COMPACT_ATOMS: atom_id res chain seq x y z
N MET A 1 -11.77 2.36 -4.52
CA MET A 1 -11.25 2.02 -5.86
C MET A 1 -12.32 2.01 -6.94
N ALA A 2 -13.38 1.19 -6.86
CA ALA A 2 -14.42 1.11 -7.90
C ALA A 2 -15.04 2.46 -8.32
N ALA A 3 -15.32 3.35 -7.36
CA ALA A 3 -15.86 4.70 -7.66
C ALA A 3 -14.89 5.59 -8.47
N CYS A 4 -13.59 5.32 -8.37
CA CYS A 4 -12.54 6.10 -9.04
C CYS A 4 -12.18 5.54 -10.43
N GLU A 5 -12.49 4.27 -10.72
CA GLU A 5 -12.06 3.58 -11.95
C GLU A 5 -12.54 4.25 -13.24
N LYS A 6 -13.72 4.89 -13.22
CA LYS A 6 -14.24 5.63 -14.38
C LYS A 6 -13.42 6.88 -14.75
N TYR A 7 -12.55 7.34 -13.86
CA TYR A 7 -11.65 8.48 -14.06
C TYR A 7 -10.20 8.07 -14.34
N MET A 8 -9.92 6.76 -14.42
CA MET A 8 -8.58 6.20 -14.61
C MET A 8 -8.38 5.79 -16.07
N VAL A 9 -7.12 5.86 -16.51
CA VAL A 9 -6.70 5.25 -17.78
C VAL A 9 -6.81 3.73 -17.69
N GLN A 10 -7.22 3.10 -18.80
CA GLN A 10 -7.21 1.66 -18.94
C GLN A 10 -6.22 1.24 -20.03
N TRP A 11 -5.43 0.21 -19.74
CA TRP A 11 -4.50 -0.44 -20.64
C TRP A 11 -5.04 -1.82 -20.97
N ILE A 12 -5.44 -2.00 -22.22
CA ILE A 12 -6.08 -3.22 -22.72
C ILE A 12 -5.06 -4.00 -23.54
N VAL A 13 -4.86 -5.28 -23.24
CA VAL A 13 -4.01 -6.16 -24.06
C VAL A 13 -4.77 -6.48 -25.34
N GLN A 14 -4.19 -6.13 -26.48
CA GLN A 14 -4.69 -6.48 -27.81
C GLN A 14 -4.31 -7.93 -28.17
N GLU A 15 -4.92 -8.48 -29.22
CA GLU A 15 -4.58 -9.84 -29.71
C GLU A 15 -3.11 -9.98 -30.12
N SER A 16 -2.49 -8.88 -30.56
CA SER A 16 -1.05 -8.78 -30.87
C SER A 16 -0.15 -8.92 -29.63
N GLY A 17 -0.72 -8.78 -28.42
CA GLY A 17 0.02 -8.66 -27.16
C GLY A 17 0.39 -7.23 -26.79
N GLU A 18 0.14 -6.25 -27.66
CA GLU A 18 0.40 -4.82 -27.38
C GLU A 18 -0.64 -4.24 -26.41
N LEU A 19 -0.23 -3.25 -25.62
CA LEU A 19 -1.09 -2.57 -24.66
C LEU A 19 -1.67 -1.29 -25.26
N LEU A 20 -2.99 -1.26 -25.42
CA LEU A 20 -3.73 -0.08 -25.88
C LEU A 20 -4.14 0.79 -24.69
N ARG A 21 -3.70 2.04 -24.71
CA ARG A 21 -4.17 3.10 -23.80
C ARG A 21 -5.59 3.54 -24.17
N VAL A 22 -6.47 3.57 -23.19
CA VAL A 22 -7.85 4.07 -23.29
C VAL A 22 -8.05 5.11 -22.19
N ASP A 23 -8.15 6.37 -22.60
CA ASP A 23 -8.40 7.48 -21.69
C ASP A 23 -9.88 7.52 -21.22
N PRO A 24 -10.15 7.96 -19.98
CA PRO A 24 -11.50 8.06 -19.44
C PRO A 24 -12.29 9.20 -20.09
N VAL A 25 -13.62 9.02 -20.19
CA VAL A 25 -14.54 10.10 -20.58
C VAL A 25 -14.82 10.95 -19.34
N LEU A 26 -14.32 12.18 -19.33
CA LEU A 26 -14.45 13.11 -18.20
C LEU A 26 -15.58 14.12 -18.42
N GLY A 27 -16.39 14.37 -17.39
CA GLY A 27 -17.39 15.45 -17.40
C GLY A 27 -16.78 16.82 -17.09
N PRO A 28 -17.55 17.91 -17.23
CA PRO A 28 -17.09 19.25 -16.87
C PRO A 28 -16.64 19.32 -15.41
N GLY A 29 -15.38 19.70 -15.18
CA GLY A 29 -14.78 19.82 -13.85
C GLY A 29 -14.20 18.52 -13.26
N ASP A 30 -14.40 17.37 -13.92
CA ASP A 30 -13.76 16.12 -13.52
C ASP A 30 -12.26 16.18 -13.81
N LYS A 31 -11.47 15.62 -12.89
CA LYS A 31 -10.02 15.43 -13.07
C LYS A 31 -9.72 13.94 -13.26
N ARG A 32 -8.74 13.66 -14.12
CA ARG A 32 -8.20 12.31 -14.30
C ARG A 32 -7.57 11.83 -12.99
N ILE A 33 -7.85 10.59 -12.61
CA ILE A 33 -7.28 9.94 -11.44
C ILE A 33 -6.18 8.98 -11.86
N VAL A 34 -5.00 9.09 -11.24
CA VAL A 34 -3.87 8.17 -11.46
C VAL A 34 -3.71 7.32 -10.20
N PRO A 35 -3.90 5.99 -10.26
CA PRO A 35 -3.64 5.11 -9.13
C PRO A 35 -2.13 4.94 -8.93
N LEU A 36 -1.65 5.25 -7.73
CA LEU A 36 -0.24 5.14 -7.36
C LEU A 36 -0.13 4.16 -6.18
N PHE A 37 0.52 3.02 -6.44
CA PHE A 37 0.69 1.95 -5.46
C PHE A 37 2.04 2.08 -4.77
N HIS A 38 2.05 1.92 -3.45
CA HIS A 38 3.22 2.02 -2.60
C HIS A 38 3.44 0.73 -1.82
N ASP A 39 4.70 0.41 -1.58
CA ASP A 39 5.15 -0.61 -0.63
C ASP A 39 6.65 -0.45 -0.33
N GLU A 40 7.11 -1.14 0.73
CA GLU A 40 8.53 -1.26 1.06
C GLU A 40 9.04 -2.69 0.92
N SER A 41 10.22 -2.85 0.30
CA SER A 41 10.87 -4.13 0.16
C SER A 41 12.32 -4.09 0.64
N SER A 42 12.84 -5.26 0.95
CA SER A 42 14.23 -5.42 1.41
C SER A 42 14.97 -6.42 0.56
N LEU A 43 16.17 -6.02 0.13
CA LEU A 43 17.18 -6.84 -0.52
C LEU A 43 18.29 -7.09 0.50
N HIS A 44 18.93 -8.26 0.43
CA HIS A 44 20.09 -8.55 1.24
C HIS A 44 21.32 -8.75 0.35
N ALA A 45 22.47 -8.25 0.79
CA ALA A 45 23.72 -8.31 0.03
C ALA A 45 24.14 -9.72 -0.38
N GLY A 46 23.78 -10.72 0.44
CA GLY A 46 24.04 -12.14 0.23
C GLY A 46 22.83 -12.90 -0.33
N GLU A 47 21.85 -12.21 -0.93
CA GLU A 47 20.70 -12.85 -1.54
C GLU A 47 21.03 -13.32 -2.96
N TYR A 48 21.15 -14.64 -3.14
CA TYR A 48 21.50 -15.28 -4.40
C TYR A 48 20.49 -16.37 -4.79
N LYS A 49 20.60 -16.85 -6.03
CA LYS A 49 20.03 -18.15 -6.40
C LYS A 49 20.67 -19.25 -5.56
N THR A 50 19.85 -20.21 -5.15
CA THR A 50 20.28 -21.38 -4.37
C THR A 50 21.04 -22.40 -5.22
N ASN A 51 20.83 -22.39 -6.54
CA ASN A 51 21.47 -23.29 -7.49
C ASN A 51 22.26 -22.46 -8.53
N VAL A 52 23.47 -22.90 -8.86
CA VAL A 52 24.33 -22.28 -9.88
C VAL A 52 25.02 -23.35 -10.71
N TRP A 53 25.11 -23.13 -12.02
CA TRP A 53 25.91 -23.95 -12.93
C TRP A 53 27.34 -23.41 -12.96
N LEU A 54 28.32 -24.27 -12.71
CA LEU A 54 29.73 -23.92 -12.65
C LEU A 54 30.51 -24.76 -13.67
N ARG A 55 31.63 -24.23 -14.16
CA ARG A 55 32.55 -25.03 -14.98
C ARG A 55 33.23 -26.09 -14.11
N VAL A 56 33.69 -27.17 -14.74
CA VAL A 56 34.47 -28.21 -14.05
C VAL A 56 35.71 -27.57 -13.41
N GLY A 57 35.87 -27.75 -12.10
CA GLY A 57 36.95 -27.15 -11.31
C GLY A 57 36.63 -25.80 -10.65
N GLU A 58 35.50 -25.17 -10.99
CA GLU A 58 35.06 -23.93 -10.32
C GLU A 58 34.29 -24.24 -9.03
N THR A 59 34.54 -23.44 -7.99
CA THR A 59 33.75 -23.46 -6.74
C THR A 59 33.30 -22.05 -6.41
N LYS A 60 31.99 -21.84 -6.20
CA LYS A 60 31.44 -20.60 -5.66
C LYS A 60 30.87 -20.85 -4.27
N LEU A 61 31.54 -20.30 -3.26
CA LEU A 61 31.09 -20.38 -1.86
C LEU A 61 30.24 -19.15 -1.52
N GLN A 62 28.98 -19.39 -1.15
CA GLN A 62 28.11 -18.36 -0.57
C GLN A 62 28.37 -18.26 0.93
N LYS A 63 28.41 -17.03 1.46
CA LYS A 63 28.49 -16.82 2.90
C LYS A 63 27.19 -17.31 3.54
N LYS A 64 27.28 -17.92 4.72
CA LYS A 64 26.12 -18.47 5.45
C LYS A 64 25.07 -17.41 5.85
N GLY A 65 25.49 -16.15 5.99
CA GLY A 65 24.59 -15.05 6.35
C GLY A 65 24.05 -14.30 5.13
N ARG A 66 22.83 -13.75 5.26
CA ARG A 66 22.22 -12.90 4.23
C ARG A 66 22.99 -11.59 4.00
N GLY A 67 23.88 -11.20 4.92
CA GLY A 67 24.62 -9.95 4.83
C GLY A 67 23.75 -8.72 5.13
N ARG A 68 24.30 -7.54 4.85
CA ARG A 68 23.66 -6.24 5.10
C ARG A 68 22.38 -6.08 4.28
N ILE A 69 21.43 -5.34 4.83
CA ILE A 69 20.14 -5.03 4.22
C ILE A 69 20.24 -3.76 3.36
N ILE A 70 19.50 -3.76 2.26
CA ILE A 70 19.18 -2.60 1.44
C ILE A 70 17.65 -2.51 1.51
N HIS A 71 17.14 -1.47 2.15
CA HIS A 71 15.71 -1.26 2.30
C HIS A 71 15.27 -0.19 1.31
N VAL A 72 14.19 -0.47 0.58
CA VAL A 72 13.70 0.33 -0.54
C VAL A 72 12.22 0.61 -0.29
N SER A 73 11.84 1.89 -0.40
CA SER A 73 10.45 2.35 -0.41
C SER A 73 10.20 3.02 -1.76
N ASP A 74 9.17 2.59 -2.49
CA ASP A 74 8.95 3.02 -3.87
C ASP A 74 7.47 3.11 -4.22
N PHE A 75 7.18 3.82 -5.31
CA PHE A 75 5.83 4.06 -5.81
C PHE A 75 5.77 3.73 -7.29
N ILE A 76 4.76 2.97 -7.68
CA ILE A 76 4.52 2.66 -9.09
C ILE A 76 3.12 3.07 -9.55
N ASP A 77 3.04 3.61 -10.77
CA ASP A 77 1.82 3.81 -11.52
C ASP A 77 1.89 3.08 -12.86
N GLU A 78 0.75 3.00 -13.55
CA GLU A 78 0.62 2.21 -14.77
C GLU A 78 1.10 2.94 -16.03
N GLU A 79 1.30 4.26 -15.95
CA GLU A 79 1.68 5.08 -17.10
C GLU A 79 3.19 5.29 -17.19
N LEU A 80 3.84 5.55 -16.05
CA LEU A 80 5.27 5.83 -15.96
C LEU A 80 6.08 4.65 -15.42
N GLY A 81 5.42 3.65 -14.81
CA GLY A 81 6.12 2.64 -14.03
C GLY A 81 6.53 3.21 -12.68
N CYS A 82 7.82 3.34 -12.40
CA CYS A 82 8.29 4.01 -11.17
C CYS A 82 8.01 5.52 -11.26
N LEU A 83 7.59 6.13 -10.16
CA LEU A 83 7.26 7.55 -10.15
C LEU A 83 8.53 8.42 -10.18
N VAL A 84 8.83 8.94 -11.36
CA VAL A 84 9.98 9.79 -11.64
C VAL A 84 9.58 11.02 -12.44
N VAL A 85 10.40 12.07 -12.35
CA VAL A 85 10.39 13.17 -13.33
C VAL A 85 11.65 13.04 -14.18
N GLN A 86 11.47 13.12 -15.50
CA GLN A 86 12.55 13.14 -16.48
C GLN A 86 12.71 14.51 -17.10
N ASN A 87 13.94 14.88 -17.46
CA ASN A 87 14.21 16.06 -18.29
C ASN A 87 13.87 15.77 -19.77
N GLY A 88 14.04 16.77 -20.64
CA GLY A 88 13.78 16.64 -22.08
C GLY A 88 14.68 15.62 -22.81
N GLU A 89 15.75 15.15 -22.16
CA GLU A 89 16.69 14.15 -22.68
C GLU A 89 16.35 12.73 -22.19
N GLY A 90 15.31 12.59 -21.34
CA GLY A 90 14.89 11.31 -20.76
C GLY A 90 15.66 10.90 -19.51
N GLU A 91 16.53 11.76 -18.97
CA GLU A 91 17.25 11.49 -17.74
C GLU A 91 16.38 11.76 -16.51
N ILE A 92 16.43 10.87 -15.53
CA ILE A 92 15.71 11.03 -14.26
C ILE A 92 16.34 12.17 -13.46
N VAL A 93 15.57 13.25 -13.24
CA VAL A 93 15.99 14.40 -12.43
C VAL A 93 15.41 14.38 -11.02
N ARG A 94 14.28 13.68 -10.82
CA ARG A 94 13.72 13.40 -9.50
C ARG A 94 13.12 12.01 -9.45
N ASP A 95 13.29 11.35 -8.32
CA ASP A 95 12.81 10.00 -8.06
C ASP A 95 12.11 9.97 -6.71
N ALA A 96 10.88 9.44 -6.67
CA ALA A 96 10.11 9.29 -5.44
C ALA A 96 10.65 8.15 -4.55
N ARG A 97 11.43 7.23 -5.14
CA ARG A 97 12.06 6.12 -4.44
C ARG A 97 13.02 6.62 -3.36
N LYS A 98 12.99 5.96 -2.21
CA LYS A 98 14.00 6.12 -1.16
C LYS A 98 14.67 4.77 -0.90
N ILE A 99 16.00 4.81 -0.84
CA ILE A 99 16.82 3.65 -0.50
C ILE A 99 17.64 4.02 0.73
N ILE A 100 17.58 3.17 1.75
CA ILE A 100 18.40 3.29 2.96
C ILE A 100 19.18 1.99 3.19
N PHE A 101 20.29 2.11 3.92
CA PHE A 101 21.22 1.02 4.20
C PHE A 101 21.36 0.78 5.72
N PRO A 102 20.31 0.30 6.40
CA PRO A 102 20.31 0.18 7.85
C PRO A 102 21.44 -0.66 8.44
N GLY A 103 21.91 -0.29 9.63
CA GLY A 103 22.87 -1.07 10.42
C GLY A 103 23.70 -0.20 11.37
N SER A 104 24.56 -0.82 12.19
CA SER A 104 25.34 -0.14 13.25
C SER A 104 26.25 1.02 12.79
N LYS A 105 26.50 1.15 11.48
CA LYS A 105 27.22 2.26 10.83
C LYS A 105 26.52 2.74 9.55
N GLY A 106 25.24 2.43 9.42
CA GLY A 106 24.41 2.76 8.27
C GLY A 106 23.32 3.74 8.66
N ASP A 107 22.31 3.83 7.81
CA ASP A 107 21.15 4.68 8.05
C ASP A 107 20.33 4.21 9.26
N PRO A 108 19.53 5.08 9.87
CA PRO A 108 18.48 4.67 10.80
C PRO A 108 17.56 3.63 10.16
N TRP A 109 16.90 2.81 11.00
CA TRP A 109 15.83 1.95 10.52
C TRP A 109 14.66 2.78 10.00
N TRP A 110 13.98 2.27 8.97
CA TRP A 110 12.81 2.92 8.39
C TRP A 110 11.72 3.15 9.45
N ASP A 111 11.15 4.35 9.48
CA ASP A 111 10.11 4.74 10.42
C ASP A 111 9.06 5.64 9.76
N THR A 112 7.93 5.87 10.45
CA THR A 112 6.85 6.73 9.95
C THR A 112 7.33 8.15 9.63
N LYS A 113 8.33 8.68 10.35
CA LYS A 113 8.82 10.04 10.10
C LYS A 113 9.51 10.12 8.74
N GLN A 114 10.38 9.16 8.43
CA GLN A 114 11.01 9.06 7.12
C GLN A 114 9.99 8.87 6.00
N LEU A 115 8.96 8.04 6.22
CA LEU A 115 7.87 7.88 5.26
C LEU A 115 7.13 9.21 5.02
N LEU A 116 6.79 9.97 6.07
CA LEU A 116 6.11 11.25 5.92
C LEU A 116 6.92 12.28 5.15
N VAL A 117 8.25 12.26 5.30
CA VAL A 117 9.17 13.09 4.49
C VAL A 117 9.19 12.62 3.03
N GLN A 118 9.29 11.31 2.78
CA GLN A 118 9.19 10.77 1.44
C GLN A 118 7.88 11.15 0.76
N MET A 119 6.77 11.17 1.49
CA MET A 119 5.47 11.56 0.96
C MET A 119 5.41 13.02 0.51
N ASP A 120 6.10 13.95 1.18
CA ASP A 120 6.17 15.36 0.74
C ASP A 120 6.87 15.49 -0.61
N ASP A 121 7.99 14.78 -0.78
CA ASP A 121 8.70 14.68 -2.05
C ASP A 121 7.82 14.02 -3.11
N THR A 122 7.21 12.88 -2.79
CA THR A 122 6.38 12.06 -3.69
C THR A 122 5.18 12.84 -4.23
N LEU A 123 4.49 13.59 -3.38
CA LEU A 123 3.36 14.43 -3.78
C LEU A 123 3.82 15.50 -4.78
N SER A 124 4.97 16.12 -4.53
CA SER A 124 5.53 17.14 -5.42
C SER A 124 6.03 16.54 -6.75
N ILE A 125 6.60 15.32 -6.69
CA ILE A 125 6.99 14.52 -7.86
C ILE A 125 5.78 14.16 -8.70
N PHE A 126 4.71 13.69 -8.08
CA PHE A 126 3.47 13.35 -8.75
C PHE A 126 2.85 14.55 -9.46
N GLU A 127 2.72 15.70 -8.80
CA GLU A 127 2.08 16.89 -9.38
C GLU A 127 2.82 17.41 -10.61
N GLU A 128 4.14 17.22 -10.68
CA GLU A 128 4.96 17.58 -11.84
C GLU A 128 4.90 16.53 -12.94
N ALA A 129 4.95 15.24 -12.58
CA ALA A 129 4.91 14.14 -13.53
C ALA A 129 3.52 13.95 -14.17
N HIS A 130 2.45 14.31 -13.44
CA HIS A 130 1.06 14.15 -13.84
C HIS A 130 0.26 15.46 -13.70
N PRO A 131 0.59 16.51 -14.46
CA PRO A 131 -0.02 17.83 -14.30
C PRO A 131 -1.55 17.77 -14.49
N GLY A 132 -2.27 18.46 -13.61
CA GLY A 132 -3.74 18.54 -13.64
C GLY A 132 -4.48 17.27 -13.18
N CYS A 133 -3.76 16.22 -12.81
CA CYS A 133 -4.35 14.96 -12.34
C CYS A 133 -4.51 14.92 -10.82
N VAL A 134 -5.30 13.96 -10.34
CA VAL A 134 -5.44 13.64 -8.91
C VAL A 134 -4.83 12.27 -8.68
N VAL A 135 -3.87 12.15 -7.76
CA VAL A 135 -3.38 10.83 -7.34
C VAL A 135 -4.37 10.15 -6.41
N LEU A 136 -4.58 8.85 -6.63
CA LEU A 136 -5.14 7.92 -5.67
C LEU A 136 -4.01 7.07 -5.12
N PHE A 137 -3.53 7.42 -3.93
CA PHE A 137 -2.54 6.61 -3.21
C PHE A 137 -3.19 5.34 -2.67
N ILE A 138 -2.48 4.23 -2.84
CA ILE A 138 -2.95 2.90 -2.46
C ILE A 138 -1.85 2.23 -1.62
N PHE A 139 -2.14 2.08 -0.34
CA PHE A 139 -1.22 1.49 0.64
C PHE A 139 -1.70 0.11 1.09
N ASP A 140 -0.76 -0.72 1.54
CA ASP A 140 -1.09 -1.87 2.37
C ASP A 140 -1.51 -1.42 3.79
N GLN A 141 -1.79 -2.38 4.67
CA GLN A 141 -2.24 -2.11 6.05
C GLN A 141 -1.09 -2.20 7.07
N SER A 142 0.10 -1.71 6.73
CA SER A 142 1.22 -1.64 7.67
C SER A 142 0.95 -0.71 8.85
N SER A 143 1.60 -0.98 9.98
CA SER A 143 1.49 -0.12 11.17
C SER A 143 2.05 1.29 10.93
N ALA A 144 3.03 1.43 10.04
CA ALA A 144 3.59 2.72 9.67
C ALA A 144 2.57 3.55 8.87
N HIS A 145 1.82 2.91 7.96
CA HIS A 145 0.80 3.58 7.14
C HIS A 145 -0.43 4.00 7.95
N ALA A 146 -0.78 3.20 8.95
CA ALA A 146 -1.87 3.47 9.89
C ALA A 146 -1.45 4.35 11.09
N SER A 147 -0.28 5.00 11.02
CA SER A 147 0.19 5.84 12.13
C SER A 147 -0.69 7.08 12.31
N LEU A 148 -1.02 7.37 13.56
CA LEU A 148 -1.91 8.47 13.95
C LEU A 148 -1.11 9.59 14.62
N GLY A 149 -1.56 10.84 14.47
CA GLY A 149 -0.89 12.01 15.05
C GLY A 149 -0.89 12.06 16.57
N ASP A 150 0.02 12.90 17.12
CA ASP A 150 0.10 13.50 18.49
C ASP A 150 -1.10 13.30 19.42
N ASP A 151 -2.26 13.66 18.91
CA ASP A 151 -3.47 13.90 19.67
C ASP A 151 -4.62 12.99 19.24
N ALA A 152 -4.35 12.00 18.38
CA ALA A 152 -5.38 11.13 17.85
C ALA A 152 -6.07 10.27 18.92
N LEU A 153 -7.34 9.95 18.66
CA LEU A 153 -8.14 9.14 19.58
C LEU A 153 -7.64 7.68 19.61
N ARG A 154 -7.20 7.19 20.77
CA ARG A 154 -6.72 5.83 20.95
C ARG A 154 -7.20 5.22 22.26
N ALA A 155 -8.25 4.41 22.19
CA ALA A 155 -8.88 3.82 23.38
C ALA A 155 -7.91 2.93 24.18
N PHE A 156 -6.98 2.22 23.50
CA PHE A 156 -5.99 1.36 24.16
C PHE A 156 -4.87 2.12 24.89
N GLU A 157 -4.69 3.41 24.59
CA GLU A 157 -3.69 4.27 25.23
C GLU A 157 -4.33 5.22 26.27
N MET A 158 -5.64 5.09 26.50
CA MET A 158 -6.33 5.81 27.56
C MET A 158 -6.26 5.04 28.86
N ASN A 159 -6.12 5.78 29.96
CA ASN A 159 -6.34 5.22 31.29
C ASN A 159 -7.83 4.90 31.48
N LYS A 160 -8.13 3.95 32.37
CA LYS A 160 -9.54 3.68 32.75
C LYS A 160 -10.15 4.94 33.38
N GLY A 161 -9.48 5.51 34.38
CA GLY A 161 -9.86 6.77 35.03
C GLY A 161 -9.16 8.00 34.44
N ASP A 162 -9.57 9.17 34.91
CA ASP A 162 -9.02 10.47 34.48
C ASP A 162 -7.55 10.66 34.94
N GLY A 163 -6.79 11.46 34.19
CA GLY A 163 -5.42 11.83 34.53
C GLY A 163 -4.41 10.68 34.39
N GLY A 164 -3.32 10.74 35.17
CA GLY A 164 -2.22 9.78 35.11
C GLY A 164 -1.35 9.89 33.84
N LYS A 165 -0.41 8.95 33.69
CA LYS A 165 0.47 8.90 32.50
C LYS A 165 -0.30 8.31 31.31
N GLN A 166 -1.00 9.18 30.58
CA GLN A 166 -1.63 8.87 29.29
C GLN A 166 -1.36 9.97 28.28
N ARG A 167 -1.55 9.65 26.99
CA ARG A 167 -1.39 10.63 25.90
C ARG A 167 -2.53 11.64 25.95
N ARG A 168 -2.23 12.90 25.61
CA ARG A 168 -3.27 13.91 25.40
C ARG A 168 -4.00 13.59 24.10
N GLN A 169 -5.33 13.51 24.13
CA GLN A 169 -6.15 13.25 22.94
C GLN A 169 -7.05 14.45 22.67
N LYS A 170 -7.26 14.76 21.38
CA LYS A 170 -8.05 15.90 20.91
C LYS A 170 -9.53 15.71 21.16
N ASP A 171 -10.25 16.83 21.26
CA ASP A 171 -11.70 16.81 21.29
C ASP A 171 -12.27 16.21 19.99
N THR A 172 -13.47 15.64 20.09
CA THR A 172 -14.12 14.97 18.98
C THR A 172 -15.60 15.25 18.95
N ARG A 173 -16.31 14.69 17.97
CA ARG A 173 -17.76 14.69 17.89
C ARG A 173 -18.25 13.24 17.97
N ILE A 174 -19.29 12.99 18.75
CA ILE A 174 -19.86 11.65 18.90
C ILE A 174 -20.41 11.18 17.54
N PRO A 175 -19.99 10.02 17.01
CA PRO A 175 -20.45 9.53 15.70
C PRO A 175 -21.96 9.37 15.62
N ASP A 176 -22.51 9.57 14.42
CA ASP A 176 -23.93 9.28 14.14
C ASP A 176 -24.25 7.78 14.21
N THR A 177 -23.23 6.92 14.20
CA THR A 177 -23.36 5.47 14.43
C THR A 177 -23.46 5.10 15.90
N ASN A 178 -23.38 6.06 16.85
CA ASN A 178 -23.54 5.76 18.27
C ASN A 178 -24.92 5.09 18.51
N PRO A 179 -25.01 3.98 19.27
CA PRO A 179 -26.27 3.29 19.52
C PRO A 179 -27.33 4.16 20.22
N TYR A 180 -26.93 5.21 20.95
CA TYR A 180 -27.81 6.12 21.68
C TYR A 180 -28.03 7.43 20.88
N PRO A 181 -29.18 7.60 20.20
CA PRO A 181 -29.41 8.72 19.29
C PRO A 181 -29.28 10.10 19.93
N GLU A 182 -29.65 10.25 21.19
CA GLU A 182 -29.64 11.51 21.93
C GLU A 182 -28.22 12.08 22.10
N TYR A 183 -27.18 11.26 22.02
CA TYR A 183 -25.78 11.68 22.13
C TYR A 183 -25.10 11.93 20.78
N ARG A 184 -25.68 11.47 19.67
CA ARG A 184 -25.09 11.60 18.32
C ARG A 184 -24.83 13.08 17.98
N GLY A 185 -23.70 13.34 17.36
CA GLY A 185 -23.34 14.68 16.90
C GLY A 185 -23.02 15.69 18.02
N ARG A 186 -23.04 15.30 19.30
CA ARG A 186 -22.59 16.20 20.38
C ARG A 186 -21.06 16.33 20.37
N GLU A 187 -20.56 17.49 20.75
CA GLU A 187 -19.14 17.68 21.00
C GLU A 187 -18.72 16.88 22.24
N GLN A 188 -17.63 16.13 22.11
CA GLN A 188 -17.02 15.36 23.17
C GLN A 188 -15.67 15.97 23.50
N LYS A 189 -15.62 16.71 24.61
CA LYS A 189 -14.37 17.15 25.21
C LYS A 189 -13.60 15.96 25.76
N MET A 190 -12.32 15.84 25.43
CA MET A 190 -11.43 14.79 25.92
C MET A 190 -10.58 15.24 27.11
N THR A 191 -10.69 16.51 27.49
CA THR A 191 -10.02 17.11 28.65
C THR A 191 -11.05 17.69 29.62
N LEU A 192 -10.77 17.65 30.91
CA LEU A 192 -11.51 18.36 31.96
C LEU A 192 -11.14 19.86 31.97
N PRO A 193 -11.94 20.74 32.61
CA PRO A 193 -11.66 22.18 32.66
C PRO A 193 -10.31 22.56 33.29
N ASP A 194 -9.76 21.70 34.15
CA ASP A 194 -8.45 21.86 34.80
C ASP A 194 -7.27 21.41 33.90
N GLY A 195 -7.55 20.93 32.69
CA GLY A 195 -6.55 20.40 31.77
C GLY A 195 -6.25 18.90 31.93
N THR A 196 -6.89 18.21 32.87
CA THR A 196 -6.71 16.77 33.07
C THR A 196 -7.35 15.96 31.94
N GLN A 197 -6.59 15.04 31.33
CA GLN A 197 -7.12 14.17 30.28
C GLN A 197 -8.17 13.21 30.84
N LYS A 198 -9.33 13.09 30.17
CA LYS A 198 -10.39 12.17 30.58
C LYS A 198 -10.00 10.71 30.36
N GLY A 199 -10.42 9.85 31.29
CA GLY A 199 -10.30 8.40 31.18
C GLY A 199 -11.36 7.80 30.26
N LEU A 200 -11.10 6.57 29.80
CA LEU A 200 -12.00 5.84 28.91
C LEU A 200 -13.39 5.62 29.55
N GLU A 201 -13.45 5.36 30.86
CA GLU A 201 -14.70 5.13 31.58
C GLU A 201 -15.61 6.36 31.49
N ARG A 202 -15.08 7.55 31.83
CA ARG A 202 -15.83 8.80 31.76
C ARG A 202 -16.31 9.10 30.34
N VAL A 203 -15.42 8.98 29.35
CA VAL A 203 -15.77 9.25 27.94
C VAL A 203 -16.89 8.33 27.46
N LEU A 204 -16.91 7.06 27.87
CA LEU A 204 -17.98 6.13 27.51
C LEU A 204 -19.28 6.43 28.25
N THR A 205 -19.23 6.75 29.55
CA THR A 205 -20.42 7.16 30.33
C THR A 205 -21.05 8.42 29.76
N GLU A 206 -20.25 9.43 29.38
CA GLU A 206 -20.73 10.66 28.75
C GLU A 206 -21.41 10.42 27.39
N ARG A 207 -21.12 9.28 26.75
CA ARG A 207 -21.72 8.82 25.48
C ARG A 207 -22.93 7.90 25.67
N GLY A 208 -23.39 7.70 26.91
CA GLY A 208 -24.56 6.88 27.25
C GLY A 208 -24.27 5.39 27.48
N PHE A 209 -23.02 4.95 27.45
CA PHE A 209 -22.70 3.54 27.70
C PHE A 209 -22.69 3.22 29.19
N ASP A 210 -23.34 2.13 29.57
CA ASP A 210 -23.12 1.51 30.88
C ASP A 210 -21.78 0.76 30.88
N VAL A 211 -20.84 1.25 31.69
CA VAL A 211 -19.47 0.73 31.80
C VAL A 211 -19.27 -0.14 33.05
N SER A 212 -20.35 -0.41 33.81
CA SER A 212 -20.28 -1.26 34.99
C SER A 212 -19.81 -2.68 34.64
N GLY A 213 -18.80 -3.17 35.37
CA GLY A 213 -18.20 -4.49 35.13
C GLY A 213 -17.42 -4.66 33.81
N MET A 214 -17.34 -3.64 32.95
CA MET A 214 -16.61 -3.73 31.68
C MET A 214 -15.10 -3.73 31.89
N ARG A 215 -14.42 -4.61 31.15
CA ARG A 215 -12.95 -4.56 30.96
C ARG A 215 -12.64 -3.61 29.80
N SER A 216 -11.48 -2.96 29.83
CA SER A 216 -11.01 -1.90 28.90
C SER A 216 -10.88 -2.32 27.42
N LYS A 217 -11.99 -2.70 26.79
CA LYS A 217 -12.08 -3.07 25.37
C LYS A 217 -13.39 -2.53 24.79
N CYS A 218 -13.41 -1.23 24.51
CA CYS A 218 -14.43 -0.65 23.65
C CYS A 218 -13.76 -0.04 22.41
N LYS A 219 -14.42 -0.13 21.26
CA LYS A 219 -13.94 0.42 19.99
C LYS A 219 -15.05 1.26 19.33
N PRO A 220 -15.43 2.41 19.89
CA PRO A 220 -16.37 3.31 19.23
C PRO A 220 -15.81 3.74 17.87
N ASP A 221 -16.69 4.06 16.91
CA ASP A 221 -16.28 4.25 15.51
C ASP A 221 -15.32 5.43 15.31
N ASP A 222 -15.44 6.51 16.07
CA ASP A 222 -14.50 7.63 16.00
C ASP A 222 -13.08 7.23 16.42
N PHE A 223 -12.91 6.31 17.36
CA PHE A 223 -11.60 5.74 17.71
C PHE A 223 -11.07 4.82 16.60
N ARG A 224 -11.96 4.10 15.93
CA ARG A 224 -11.59 3.12 14.88
C ARG A 224 -11.28 3.78 13.55
N LEU A 225 -12.00 4.84 13.22
CA LEU A 225 -11.94 5.57 11.96
C LEU A 225 -11.08 6.83 12.05
N GLN A 226 -10.12 6.87 13.00
CA GLN A 226 -9.13 7.94 13.04
C GLN A 226 -8.35 7.94 11.73
N GLU A 227 -8.37 9.09 11.08
CA GLU A 227 -7.63 9.34 9.85
C GLU A 227 -6.12 9.36 10.14
N SER A 228 -5.36 8.61 9.35
CA SER A 228 -3.90 8.52 9.54
C SER A 228 -3.18 9.81 9.14
N LEU A 229 -1.93 9.96 9.61
CA LEU A 229 -1.09 11.11 9.21
C LEU A 229 -0.85 11.15 7.69
N LEU A 230 -0.76 9.98 7.05
CA LEU A 230 -0.65 9.88 5.59
C LEU A 230 -1.90 10.41 4.92
N GLU A 231 -3.07 9.93 5.35
CA GLU A 231 -4.35 10.37 4.78
C GLU A 231 -4.53 11.88 4.91
N GLN A 232 -4.24 12.45 6.09
CA GLN A 232 -4.31 13.89 6.33
C GLN A 232 -3.39 14.66 5.36
N LYS A 233 -2.13 14.23 5.23
CA LYS A 233 -1.14 14.87 4.34
C LYS A 233 -1.57 14.81 2.87
N ILE A 234 -2.08 13.67 2.42
CA ILE A 234 -2.52 13.46 1.04
C ILE A 234 -3.77 14.30 0.75
N LYS A 235 -4.78 14.25 1.64
CA LYS A 235 -6.04 15.00 1.47
C LYS A 235 -5.83 16.52 1.55
N ALA A 236 -4.86 16.98 2.34
CA ALA A 236 -4.50 18.40 2.42
C ALA A 236 -4.03 18.98 1.07
N ARG A 237 -3.50 18.16 0.16
CA ARG A 237 -3.14 18.54 -1.22
C ARG A 237 -4.23 18.25 -2.25
N GLY A 238 -5.45 17.89 -1.81
CA GLY A 238 -6.57 17.60 -2.69
C GLY A 238 -6.50 16.23 -3.38
N HIS A 239 -5.70 15.30 -2.84
CA HIS A 239 -5.54 13.96 -3.36
C HIS A 239 -6.30 12.91 -2.55
N LEU A 240 -6.35 11.69 -3.08
CA LEU A 240 -7.11 10.58 -2.51
C LEU A 240 -6.19 9.52 -1.92
N CYS A 241 -6.64 8.86 -0.85
CA CYS A 241 -5.91 7.77 -0.20
C CYS A 241 -6.89 6.63 0.10
N ILE A 242 -6.48 5.40 -0.21
CA ILE A 242 -7.16 4.17 0.21
C ILE A 242 -6.17 3.12 0.70
N PHE A 243 -6.66 2.24 1.56
CA PHE A 243 -5.89 1.10 2.04
C PHE A 243 -6.45 -0.20 1.48
N LEU A 244 -5.56 -1.09 1.08
CA LEU A 244 -5.92 -2.42 0.63
C LEU A 244 -6.48 -3.26 1.79
N PRO A 245 -7.30 -4.28 1.49
CA PRO A 245 -7.68 -5.29 2.47
C PRO A 245 -6.43 -5.99 3.05
N LYS A 246 -6.49 -6.35 4.34
CA LYS A 246 -5.40 -7.07 5.00
C LYS A 246 -5.17 -8.43 4.35
N PHE A 247 -3.91 -8.81 4.17
CA PHE A 247 -3.48 -10.12 3.63
C PHE A 247 -3.87 -10.39 2.17
N HIS A 248 -3.98 -9.32 1.36
CA HIS A 248 -4.30 -9.39 -0.07
C HIS A 248 -3.21 -8.75 -0.94
N CYS A 249 -1.98 -9.27 -0.87
CA CYS A 249 -0.83 -8.71 -1.61
C CYS A 249 -0.99 -8.83 -3.13
N GLU A 250 -1.81 -9.78 -3.62
CA GLU A 250 -2.15 -9.90 -5.03
C GLU A 250 -2.88 -8.68 -5.61
N LEU A 251 -3.46 -7.85 -4.75
CA LEU A 251 -4.11 -6.59 -5.12
C LEU A 251 -3.11 -5.42 -5.20
N ASN A 252 -1.87 -5.61 -4.78
CA ASN A 252 -0.80 -4.61 -4.84
C ASN A 252 0.20 -4.96 -5.96
N PRO A 253 0.15 -4.31 -7.14
CA PRO A 253 1.01 -4.65 -8.26
C PRO A 253 2.50 -4.46 -7.98
N ILE A 254 2.86 -3.60 -7.01
CA ILE A 254 4.26 -3.37 -6.63
C ILE A 254 4.92 -4.62 -6.03
N GLU A 255 4.14 -5.53 -5.44
CA GLU A 255 4.64 -6.81 -4.93
C GLU A 255 5.18 -7.70 -6.07
N MET A 256 4.58 -7.60 -7.25
CA MET A 256 5.08 -8.29 -8.45
C MET A 256 6.33 -7.61 -9.01
N TYR A 257 6.40 -6.28 -8.95
CA TYR A 257 7.63 -5.53 -9.25
C TYR A 257 8.77 -5.96 -8.32
N TRP A 258 8.54 -6.07 -7.01
CA TRP A 258 9.53 -6.62 -6.07
C TRP A 258 9.95 -8.04 -6.42
N GLY A 259 9.00 -8.89 -6.78
CA GLY A 259 9.30 -10.23 -7.28
C GLY A 259 10.23 -10.21 -8.50
N TRP A 260 9.96 -9.33 -9.45
CA TRP A 260 10.73 -9.16 -10.69
C TRP A 260 12.17 -8.66 -10.41
N VAL A 261 12.30 -7.63 -9.58
CA VAL A 261 13.59 -7.03 -9.17
C VAL A 261 14.44 -8.05 -8.42
N LYS A 262 13.88 -8.68 -7.38
CA LYS A 262 14.60 -9.64 -6.54
C LYS A 262 15.00 -10.88 -7.31
N TYR A 263 14.18 -11.32 -8.26
CA TYR A 263 14.52 -12.46 -9.11
C TYR A 263 15.84 -12.23 -9.87
N ARG A 264 16.00 -11.05 -10.49
CA ARG A 264 17.21 -10.70 -11.26
C ARG A 264 18.38 -10.31 -10.39
N TYR A 265 18.12 -9.56 -9.32
CA TYR A 265 19.13 -9.22 -8.32
C TYR A 265 19.88 -10.47 -7.82
N ARG A 266 19.15 -11.57 -7.55
CA ARG A 266 19.68 -12.86 -7.09
C ARG A 266 20.56 -13.58 -8.13
N GLN A 267 20.46 -13.24 -9.41
CA GLN A 267 21.28 -13.83 -10.48
C GLN A 267 22.66 -13.19 -10.58
N ILE A 268 22.82 -11.99 -10.02
CA ILE A 268 24.09 -11.24 -10.04
C ILE A 268 24.93 -11.64 -8.84
N TRP A 269 26.17 -12.05 -9.09
CA TRP A 269 27.13 -12.33 -8.04
C TRP A 269 27.75 -11.04 -7.49
N LYS A 270 27.82 -10.90 -6.16
CA LYS A 270 28.29 -9.68 -5.48
C LYS A 270 29.33 -10.08 -4.43
N THR A 271 30.51 -9.47 -4.44
CA THR A 271 31.56 -9.76 -3.45
C THR A 271 31.58 -8.72 -2.32
N THR A 272 31.12 -7.50 -2.60
CA THR A 272 31.08 -6.38 -1.65
C THR A 272 29.68 -5.82 -1.48
N PHE A 273 29.47 -5.05 -0.39
CA PHE A 273 28.21 -4.36 -0.20
C PHE A 273 27.97 -3.26 -1.23
N GLU A 274 29.02 -2.57 -1.70
CA GLU A 274 28.87 -1.56 -2.76
C GLU A 274 28.42 -2.18 -4.08
N GLN A 275 28.95 -3.34 -4.46
CA GLN A 275 28.43 -4.09 -5.62
C GLN A 275 26.98 -4.50 -5.43
N ALA A 276 26.59 -4.82 -4.19
CA ALA A 276 25.21 -5.12 -3.87
C ALA A 276 24.28 -3.90 -4.00
N LYS A 277 24.75 -2.68 -3.69
CA LYS A 277 23.99 -1.44 -3.90
C LYS A 277 23.83 -1.12 -5.39
N ILE A 278 24.93 -1.17 -6.15
CA ILE A 278 24.92 -0.93 -7.60
C ILE A 278 23.94 -1.91 -8.27
N ALA A 279 24.09 -3.21 -7.99
CA ALA A 279 23.20 -4.21 -8.54
C ALA A 279 21.75 -4.06 -8.06
N ALA A 280 21.49 -3.52 -6.87
CA ALA A 280 20.12 -3.24 -6.44
C ALA A 280 19.52 -2.14 -7.31
N LEU A 281 20.21 -1.00 -7.45
CA LEU A 281 19.77 0.14 -8.25
C LEU A 281 19.54 -0.25 -9.71
N GLU A 282 20.53 -0.89 -10.34
CA GLU A 282 20.40 -1.36 -11.73
C GLU A 282 19.17 -2.25 -11.95
N ASN A 283 18.82 -3.11 -10.99
CA ASN A 283 17.66 -3.99 -11.14
C ASN A 283 16.34 -3.31 -10.80
N LEU A 284 16.35 -2.29 -9.95
CA LEU A 284 15.17 -1.45 -9.71
C LEU A 284 14.82 -0.64 -10.97
N ASP A 285 15.84 -0.06 -11.62
CA ASP A 285 15.66 0.77 -12.82
C ASP A 285 15.42 -0.03 -14.10
N ALA A 286 15.77 -1.33 -14.10
CA ALA A 286 15.66 -2.16 -15.30
C ALA A 286 14.25 -2.67 -15.60
N CYS A 287 13.27 -2.50 -14.71
CA CYS A 287 11.93 -3.06 -14.91
C CYS A 287 11.17 -2.27 -16.00
N PRO A 288 10.86 -2.89 -17.16
CA PRO A 288 10.17 -2.18 -18.23
C PRO A 288 8.74 -1.78 -17.83
N VAL A 289 8.28 -0.62 -18.32
CA VAL A 289 6.95 -0.09 -18.00
C VAL A 289 5.83 -1.03 -18.46
N ASP A 290 5.95 -1.64 -19.64
CA ASP A 290 4.99 -2.64 -20.16
C ASP A 290 4.85 -3.87 -19.24
N THR A 291 5.94 -4.26 -18.59
CA THR A 291 5.97 -5.32 -17.59
C THR A 291 5.23 -4.89 -16.32
N ILE A 292 5.43 -3.65 -15.87
CA ILE A 292 4.68 -3.07 -14.75
C ILE A 292 3.19 -3.02 -15.08
N GLN A 293 2.81 -2.59 -16.28
CA GLN A 293 1.42 -2.59 -16.76
C GLN A 293 0.80 -4.00 -16.71
N CYS A 294 1.55 -5.04 -17.05
CA CYS A 294 1.10 -6.43 -16.89
C CYS A 294 0.81 -6.79 -15.42
N PHE A 295 1.59 -6.25 -14.46
CA PHE A 295 1.34 -6.43 -13.03
C PHE A 295 0.04 -5.77 -12.60
N PHE A 296 -0.18 -4.52 -13.00
CA PHE A 296 -1.45 -3.82 -12.76
C PHE A 296 -2.63 -4.61 -13.33
N ASN A 297 -2.55 -5.04 -14.59
CA ASN A 297 -3.57 -5.86 -15.23
C ASN A 297 -3.88 -7.16 -14.47
N ARG A 298 -2.87 -7.76 -13.83
CA ARG A 298 -3.08 -8.93 -12.97
C ARG A 298 -3.78 -8.58 -11.67
N SER A 299 -3.40 -7.51 -10.99
CA SER A 299 -4.08 -7.06 -9.76
C SER A 299 -5.53 -6.64 -10.03
N TRP A 300 -5.80 -5.94 -11.14
CA TRP A 300 -7.15 -5.59 -11.57
C TRP A 300 -8.04 -6.83 -11.81
N ARG A 301 -7.48 -7.89 -12.41
CA ARG A 301 -8.19 -9.17 -12.58
C ARG A 301 -8.55 -9.81 -11.25
N PHE A 302 -7.64 -9.80 -10.27
CA PHE A 302 -7.96 -10.30 -8.93
C PHE A 302 -9.09 -9.49 -8.30
N MET A 303 -9.07 -8.15 -8.42
CA MET A 303 -10.15 -7.30 -7.91
C MET A 303 -11.48 -7.62 -8.56
N ASP A 304 -11.52 -7.82 -9.88
CA ASP A 304 -12.74 -8.18 -10.60
C ASP A 304 -13.24 -9.59 -10.22
N ALA A 305 -12.34 -10.56 -10.10
CA ALA A 305 -12.66 -11.90 -9.61
C ALA A 305 -13.31 -11.87 -8.21
N TYR A 306 -12.75 -11.06 -7.30
CA TYR A 306 -13.28 -10.89 -5.94
C TYR A 306 -14.63 -10.18 -5.92
N ARG A 307 -14.84 -9.17 -6.77
CA ARG A 307 -16.16 -8.52 -6.94
C ARG A 307 -17.22 -9.50 -7.42
N LYS A 308 -16.82 -10.53 -8.16
CA LYS A 308 -17.67 -11.63 -8.64
C LYS A 308 -17.81 -12.78 -7.64
N GLY A 309 -17.30 -12.62 -6.42
CA GLY A 309 -17.45 -13.59 -5.34
C GLY A 309 -16.45 -14.74 -5.34
N LEU A 310 -15.46 -14.74 -6.24
CA LEU A 310 -14.36 -15.72 -6.18
C LEU A 310 -13.45 -15.41 -4.99
N THR A 311 -12.82 -16.44 -4.43
CA THR A 311 -11.87 -16.28 -3.31
C THR A 311 -10.72 -17.28 -3.42
N GLY A 312 -9.58 -16.93 -2.82
CA GLY A 312 -8.43 -17.82 -2.66
C GLY A 312 -8.01 -18.51 -3.96
N LYS A 313 -7.89 -19.85 -3.91
CA LYS A 313 -7.44 -20.68 -5.05
C LYS A 313 -8.32 -20.54 -6.30
N ALA A 314 -9.63 -20.33 -6.14
CA ALA A 314 -10.53 -20.20 -7.28
C ALA A 314 -10.22 -18.94 -8.10
N ALA A 315 -9.99 -17.81 -7.40
CA ALA A 315 -9.56 -16.58 -8.04
C ALA A 315 -8.17 -16.76 -8.69
N GLU A 316 -7.23 -17.41 -8.00
CA GLU A 316 -5.89 -17.67 -8.55
C GLU A 316 -5.94 -18.48 -9.86
N VAL A 317 -6.76 -19.54 -9.91
CA VAL A 317 -6.90 -20.38 -11.12
C VAL A 317 -7.43 -19.56 -12.30
N ILE A 318 -8.47 -18.74 -12.10
CA ILE A 318 -9.02 -17.90 -13.17
C ILE A 318 -8.01 -16.87 -13.65
N VAL A 319 -7.34 -16.18 -12.72
CA VAL A 319 -6.37 -15.14 -13.08
C VAL A 319 -5.15 -15.74 -13.79
N ARG A 320 -4.76 -16.98 -13.46
CA ARG A 320 -3.68 -17.67 -14.18
C ARG A 320 -4.11 -18.17 -15.55
N LYS A 321 -5.35 -18.62 -15.71
CA LYS A 321 -5.88 -19.16 -16.96
C LYS A 321 -6.18 -18.07 -17.99
N PHE A 322 -6.61 -16.88 -17.54
CA PHE A 322 -7.06 -15.80 -18.43
C PHE A 322 -6.21 -14.56 -18.25
N THR A 323 -5.31 -14.30 -19.21
CA THR A 323 -4.26 -13.27 -19.13
C THR A 323 -4.47 -12.03 -19.98
N SER A 324 -5.42 -12.04 -20.91
CA SER A 324 -5.63 -10.99 -21.90
C SER A 324 -6.41 -9.77 -21.42
N HIS A 325 -7.19 -9.85 -20.34
CA HIS A 325 -8.11 -8.77 -19.95
C HIS A 325 -7.97 -8.40 -18.47
N ARG A 326 -8.31 -7.16 -18.11
CA ARG A 326 -8.42 -6.71 -16.71
C ARG A 326 -9.61 -7.30 -15.96
N ARG A 327 -10.56 -7.91 -16.67
CA ARG A 327 -11.80 -8.47 -16.12
C ARG A 327 -11.92 -9.93 -16.49
N VAL A 328 -12.53 -10.70 -15.60
CA VAL A 328 -12.96 -12.08 -15.83
C VAL A 328 -14.28 -12.04 -16.60
N THR A 329 -14.40 -12.65 -17.77
CA THR A 329 -15.69 -12.65 -18.49
C THR A 329 -16.68 -13.64 -17.87
N GLU A 330 -17.99 -13.50 -18.14
CA GLU A 330 -19.00 -14.46 -17.65
C GLU A 330 -18.73 -15.89 -18.14
N MET A 331 -18.29 -16.04 -19.38
CA MET A 331 -17.87 -17.33 -19.94
C MET A 331 -16.70 -17.95 -19.15
N GLN A 332 -15.77 -17.13 -18.65
CA GLN A 332 -14.64 -17.58 -17.83
C GLN A 332 -15.07 -17.97 -16.42
N MET A 333 -16.10 -17.31 -15.87
CA MET A 333 -16.72 -17.67 -14.59
C MET A 333 -17.41 -19.04 -14.70
N SER A 334 -18.24 -19.26 -15.73
CA SER A 334 -18.95 -20.52 -15.93
C SER A 334 -18.02 -21.72 -16.13
N ALA A 335 -16.86 -21.53 -16.76
CA ALA A 335 -15.86 -22.57 -16.95
C ALA A 335 -15.22 -23.06 -15.62
N LEU A 336 -15.30 -22.30 -14.53
CA LEU A 336 -14.90 -22.77 -13.20
C LEU A 336 -16.00 -23.60 -12.53
N ASP A 337 -17.26 -23.23 -12.70
CA ASP A 337 -18.38 -23.95 -12.10
C ASP A 337 -18.50 -25.38 -12.66
N GLU A 338 -18.16 -25.58 -13.93
CA GLU A 338 -18.06 -26.93 -14.52
C GLU A 338 -16.93 -27.78 -13.90
N VAL A 339 -15.78 -27.17 -13.61
CA VAL A 339 -14.62 -27.84 -12.98
C VAL A 339 -14.85 -28.10 -11.48
N ALA A 340 -15.52 -27.17 -10.78
CA ALA A 340 -15.89 -27.34 -9.37
C ALA A 340 -17.07 -28.31 -9.19
N GLY A 341 -18.00 -28.35 -10.16
CA GLY A 341 -19.14 -29.28 -10.19
C GLY A 341 -18.73 -30.73 -10.47
N THR A 342 -17.68 -30.95 -11.26
CA THR A 342 -17.09 -32.29 -11.47
C THR A 342 -16.30 -32.79 -10.26
N ALA A 343 -15.60 -31.91 -9.53
CA ALA A 343 -14.88 -32.27 -8.31
C ALA A 343 -15.78 -32.59 -7.09
N ARG A 344 -17.08 -32.25 -7.14
CA ARG A 344 -18.08 -32.64 -6.11
C ARG A 344 -18.84 -33.93 -6.46
N ARG A 345 -18.64 -34.49 -7.66
CA ARG A 345 -19.31 -35.71 -8.15
C ARG A 345 -18.39 -36.93 -8.27
N ALA A 346 -17.12 -36.79 -7.90
CA ALA A 346 -16.16 -37.88 -7.70
C ALA A 346 -15.89 -37.99 -6.20
#